data_AF-A0A7C2AS09-F1
#
_entry.id   AF-A0A7C2AS09-F1
#
_cell.length_a   1.000
_cell.length_b   1.000
_cell.length_c   1.000
_cell.angle_alpha   90.00
_cell.angle_beta   90.00
_cell.angle_gamma   90.00
#
_symmetry.space_group_name_H-M   'P 1'
#
loop_
_entity.id
_entity.type
_entity.pdbx_description
1 polymer ?
#
loop_
_entity_poly.entity_id
_entity_poly.type
_entity_poly.pdbx_seq_one_letter_code
_entity_poly.pdbx_strand_id
1 'polypeptide(L)' 'MSKIGKRSKRPNKTPSRARYWATRQLERRKVRNMVRSNGLNYQEALKKWREQRKTRIAFDIRGEYV' A
#
# COMPACT_ATOMS: atom_id res chain seq x y z
N MET A 1 -2.56 -19.83 -35.50
CA MET A 1 -3.18 -19.00 -34.45
C MET A 1 -2.68 -19.45 -33.08
N SER A 2 -1.68 -18.77 -32.53
CA SER A 2 -1.07 -19.17 -31.25
C SER A 2 -1.93 -18.68 -30.07
N LYS A 3 -2.43 -19.62 -29.27
CA LYS A 3 -3.21 -19.36 -28.04
C LYS A 3 -2.33 -18.58 -27.05
N ILE A 4 -2.70 -17.33 -26.77
CA ILE A 4 -2.08 -16.48 -25.75
C ILE A 4 -2.17 -17.23 -24.41
N GLY A 5 -1.03 -17.70 -23.92
CA GLY A 5 -0.94 -18.40 -22.63
C GLY A 5 -1.44 -17.50 -21.51
N LYS A 6 -2.53 -17.90 -20.84
CA LYS A 6 -3.03 -17.22 -19.64
C LYS A 6 -1.94 -17.32 -18.56
N ARG A 7 -1.16 -16.24 -18.35
CA ARG A 7 -0.21 -16.11 -17.25
C ARG A 7 -0.96 -16.47 -15.95
N SER A 8 -0.62 -17.60 -15.34
CA SER A 8 -1.24 -17.99 -14.08
C SER A 8 -0.89 -16.93 -13.04
N LYS A 9 -1.92 -16.30 -12.46
CA LYS A 9 -1.74 -15.40 -11.33
C LYS A 9 -1.34 -16.28 -10.15
N ARG A 10 -0.04 -16.42 -9.89
CA ARG A 10 0.44 -17.05 -8.65
C ARG A 10 -0.33 -16.43 -7.49
N PRO A 11 -0.91 -17.23 -6.57
CA PRO A 11 -1.67 -16.69 -5.46
C PRO A 11 -0.75 -15.77 -4.66
N ASN A 12 -1.15 -14.50 -4.55
CA ASN A 12 -0.41 -13.53 -3.77
C ASN A 12 -0.50 -13.95 -2.30
N LYS A 13 0.61 -14.43 -1.73
CA LYS A 13 0.71 -14.89 -0.33
C LYS A 13 0.53 -13.76 0.69
N THR A 14 0.48 -12.50 0.25
CA THR A 14 0.24 -11.36 1.14
C THR A 14 -1.18 -11.39 1.73
N PRO A 15 -1.33 -11.29 3.07
CA PRO A 15 -2.62 -11.18 3.73
C PRO A 15 -3.49 -10.07 3.12
N SER A 16 -4.80 -10.30 3.04
CA SER A 16 -5.78 -9.35 2.48
C SER A 16 -5.65 -7.94 3.08
N ARG A 17 -5.43 -7.85 4.39
CA ARG A 17 -5.21 -6.60 5.13
C ARG A 17 -4.00 -5.84 4.59
N ALA A 18 -2.86 -6.48 4.42
CA ALA A 18 -1.67 -5.85 3.87
C ALA A 18 -1.84 -5.39 2.41
N ARG A 19 -2.53 -6.19 1.59
CA ARG A 19 -2.86 -5.80 0.21
C ARG A 19 -3.68 -4.51 0.17
N TYR A 20 -4.65 -4.38 1.06
CA TYR A 20 -5.47 -3.18 1.18
C TYR A 20 -4.62 -1.94 1.49
N TRP A 21 -3.75 -2.03 2.52
CA TRP A 21 -2.84 -0.95 2.89
C TRP A 21 -1.78 -0.64 1.82
N ALA A 22 -1.51 -1.58 0.91
CA ALA A 22 -0.55 -1.42 -0.17
C ALA A 22 -1.10 -0.80 -1.46
N THR A 23 -2.41 -0.57 -1.54
CA THR A 23 -3.01 0.00 -2.76
C THR A 23 -2.60 1.46 -2.97
N ARG A 24 -2.18 1.80 -4.21
CA ARG A 24 -1.86 3.19 -4.60
C ARG A 24 -3.07 4.13 -4.45
N GLN A 25 -4.28 3.60 -4.61
CA GLN A 25 -5.52 4.36 -4.44
C GLN A 25 -5.72 4.82 -2.98
N LEU A 26 -5.46 3.94 -2.01
CA LEU A 26 -5.54 4.28 -0.59
C LEU A 26 -4.49 5.34 -0.22
N GLU A 27 -3.25 5.18 -0.69
CA GLU A 27 -2.19 6.18 -0.49
C GLU A 27 -2.60 7.55 -1.02
N ARG A 28 -3.05 7.63 -2.29
CA ARG A 28 -3.53 8.90 -2.87
C ARG A 28 -4.68 9.52 -2.09
N ARG A 29 -5.63 8.71 -1.60
CA ARG A 29 -6.76 9.21 -0.80
C ARG A 29 -6.29 9.77 0.54
N LYS A 30 -5.37 9.08 1.21
CA LYS A 30 -4.89 9.47 2.54
C LYS A 30 -3.97 10.68 2.49
N VAL A 31 -3.08 10.75 1.50
CA VAL A 31 -2.25 11.93 1.25
C VAL A 31 -3.13 13.15 0.95
N ARG A 32 -4.13 13.04 0.06
CA ARG A 32 -5.06 14.15 -0.19
C ARG A 32 -5.82 14.61 1.06
N ASN A 33 -6.26 13.68 1.89
CA ASN A 33 -6.92 14.04 3.16
C ASN A 33 -5.96 14.77 4.11
N MET A 34 -4.70 14.33 4.22
CA MET A 34 -3.72 15.01 5.06
C MET A 34 -3.41 16.43 4.56
N VAL A 35 -3.29 16.61 3.24
CA VAL A 35 -3.13 17.95 2.65
C VAL A 35 -4.33 18.83 2.98
N ARG A 36 -5.56 18.31 2.78
CA ARG A 36 -6.79 19.09 3.01
C ARG A 36 -7.07 19.40 4.47
N SER A 37 -6.88 18.43 5.35
CA SER A 37 -7.29 18.53 6.76
C SER A 37 -6.20 19.06 7.68
N ASN A 38 -4.93 18.84 7.35
CA ASN A 38 -3.80 19.23 8.20
C ASN A 38 -2.97 20.36 7.59
N GLY A 39 -3.31 20.83 6.37
CA GLY A 39 -2.54 21.86 5.66
C GLY A 39 -1.12 21.43 5.27
N LEU A 40 -0.83 20.13 5.30
CA LEU A 40 0.50 19.60 4.97
C LEU A 40 0.81 19.77 3.48
N ASN A 41 2.08 20.00 3.16
CA ASN A 41 2.53 19.88 1.78
C ASN A 41 2.38 18.42 1.32
N TYR A 42 2.14 18.19 0.04
CA TYR A 42 1.97 16.86 -0.54
C TYR A 42 3.14 15.92 -0.22
N GLN A 43 4.39 16.44 -0.26
CA GLN A 43 5.58 15.65 0.06
C GLN A 43 5.61 15.21 1.53
N GLU A 44 5.24 16.09 2.45
CA GLU A 44 5.18 15.81 3.88
C GLU A 44 4.04 14.82 4.20
N ALA A 45 2.87 15.02 3.60
CA ALA A 45 1.74 14.12 3.70
C ALA A 45 2.08 12.72 3.17
N LEU A 46 2.84 12.63 2.08
CA LEU A 46 3.33 11.36 1.53
C LEU A 46 4.30 10.67 2.48
N LYS A 47 5.27 11.41 3.03
CA LYS A 47 6.23 10.88 4.02
C LYS A 47 5.50 10.35 5.26
N LYS A 48 4.63 11.18 5.84
CA LYS A 48 3.83 10.87 7.04
C LYS A 48 2.93 9.65 6.84
N TRP A 49 2.29 9.54 5.68
CA TRP A 49 1.48 8.37 5.34
C TRP A 49 2.33 7.09 5.25
N ARG A 50 3.51 7.15 4.62
CA ARG A 50 4.41 5.99 4.51
C ARG A 50 4.90 5.51 5.88
N GLU A 51 5.21 6.42 6.80
CA GLU A 51 5.58 6.09 8.17
C GLU A 51 4.42 5.41 8.93
N GLN A 52 3.21 5.98 8.88
CA GLN A 52 2.02 5.33 9.47
C GLN A 52 1.70 3.98 8.82
N ARG A 53 1.96 3.83 7.52
CA ARG A 53 1.73 2.57 6.81
C ARG A 53 2.67 1.47 7.31
N LYS A 54 3.92 1.80 7.66
CA LYS A 54 4.88 0.85 8.24
C LYS A 54 4.42 0.32 9.60
N THR A 55 3.74 1.13 10.40
CA THR A 55 3.23 0.67 11.71
C THR A 55 1.92 -0.12 11.60
N ARG A 56 1.11 0.15 10.57
CA ARG A 56 -0.20 -0.51 10.34
C ARG A 56 -0.10 -1.86 9.63
N ILE A 57 0.90 -2.00 8.76
CA ILE A 57 1.29 -3.30 8.22
C ILE A 57 2.34 -3.83 9.19
N ALA A 58 1.94 -4.69 10.13
CA ALA A 58 2.91 -5.37 10.97
C ALA A 58 3.80 -6.21 10.05
N PHE A 59 5.00 -5.72 9.79
CA PHE A 59 6.06 -6.51 9.19
C PHE A 59 6.80 -7.17 10.35
N ASP A 60 6.98 -8.49 10.29
CA ASP A 60 8.01 -9.14 11.06
C ASP A 60 9.37 -8.53 10.67
N ILE A 61 10.35 -8.56 11.57
CA ILE A 61 11.72 -8.07 11.41
C ILE A 61 12.38 -8.67 10.14
N ARG A 62 11.86 -9.81 9.65
CA ARG A 62 12.27 -10.51 8.43
C ARG A 62 11.56 -10.07 7.13
N GLY A 63 10.65 -9.10 7.19
CA GLY A 63 9.83 -8.68 6.05
C GLY A 63 8.67 -9.61 5.71
N GLU A 64 8.35 -10.57 6.60
CA GLU A 64 7.18 -11.43 6.48
C GLU A 64 5.94 -10.78 7.10
N TYR A 65 4.76 -11.06 6.55
CA TYR A 65 3.51 -10.54 7.09
C TYR A 65 3.10 -11.36 8.31
N VAL A 66 2.91 -10.69 9.45
CA VAL A 66 2.35 -11.27 10.69
C VAL A 66 0.82 -11.12 10.68
#